data_AF-A0A7V8DGN4-F1
#
_entry.id   AF-A0A7V8DGN4-F1
#
_cell.length_a   1.000
_cell.length_b   1.000
_cell.length_c   1.000
_cell.angle_alpha   90.00
_cell.angle_beta   90.00
_cell.angle_gamma   90.00
#
_symmetry.space_group_name_H-M   'P 1'
#
loop_
_entity.id
_entity.type
_entity.pdbx_description
1 polymer ?
#
loop_
_entity_poly.entity_id
_entity_poly.type
_entity_poly.pdbx_seq_one_letter_code
_entity_poly.pdbx_strand_id
1 'polypeptide(L)'
;MFLSSMSREELLLAFPDRLVDPWFLASLTLSLLTTGAVAGVLAGLLGVGGGIVIVPMLFHLFTLLGLEESVRMPLAVGTSLATIIPTALIAARAHHRRGSVDTALLRQWGPWVLAGVMAGTVLATGSGRGPLLTVLFATG
;
A
#
# COMPACT_ATOMS: atom_id res chain seq x y z
N MET A 1 5.80 -11.01 13.18
CA MET A 1 7.24 -10.84 12.92
C MET A 1 8.00 -12.17 12.87
N PHE A 2 7.60 -13.22 13.61
CA PHE A 2 8.25 -14.54 13.59
C PHE A 2 7.80 -15.51 12.47
N LEU A 3 6.66 -15.25 11.81
CA LEU A 3 6.06 -16.20 10.86
C LEU A 3 6.41 -15.93 9.38
N SER A 4 7.02 -14.78 9.04
CA SER A 4 7.33 -14.44 7.64
C SER A 4 8.77 -14.75 7.22
N SER A 5 9.61 -15.28 8.11
CA SER A 5 10.99 -15.71 7.81
C SER A 5 11.14 -17.22 7.64
N MET A 6 10.07 -17.99 7.88
CA MET A 6 10.06 -19.43 7.62
C MET A 6 9.82 -19.67 6.14
N SER A 7 10.72 -20.42 5.51
CA SER A 7 10.59 -20.84 4.13
C SER A 7 9.29 -21.64 3.93
N ARG A 8 8.68 -21.61 2.73
CA ARG A 8 7.42 -22.34 2.44
C ARG A 8 7.52 -23.82 2.83
N GLU A 9 8.71 -24.39 2.79
CA GLU A 9 8.99 -25.80 3.09
C GLU A 9 8.98 -26.07 4.60
N GLU A 10 9.43 -25.14 5.45
CA GLU A 10 9.33 -25.22 6.92
C GLU A 10 7.91 -24.94 7.44
N LEU A 11 7.15 -24.07 6.77
CA LEU A 11 5.74 -23.83 7.08
C LEU A 11 4.86 -25.05 6.78
N LEU A 12 5.17 -25.78 5.70
CA LEU A 12 4.48 -27.02 5.34
C LEU A 12 4.85 -28.20 6.28
N LEU A 13 6.07 -28.23 6.83
CA LEU A 13 6.50 -29.23 7.80
C LEU A 13 6.02 -28.95 9.24
N ALA A 14 5.84 -27.68 9.62
CA ALA A 14 5.41 -27.31 10.97
C ALA A 14 3.89 -27.40 11.21
N PHE A 15 3.07 -27.33 10.15
CA PHE A 15 1.60 -27.35 10.24
C PHE A 15 0.89 -28.24 9.20
N PRO A 16 1.35 -29.48 8.92
CA PRO A 16 0.78 -30.32 7.87
C PRO A 16 -0.69 -30.67 8.12
N ASP A 17 -1.08 -30.98 9.35
CA ASP A 17 -2.45 -31.42 9.68
C ASP A 17 -3.42 -30.23 9.87
N ARG A 18 -2.93 -29.09 10.36
CA ARG A 18 -3.78 -27.92 10.67
C ARG A 18 -4.27 -27.18 9.43
N LEU A 19 -3.56 -27.26 8.32
CA LEU A 19 -4.00 -26.65 7.06
C LEU A 19 -5.10 -27.45 6.37
N VAL A 20 -5.33 -28.70 6.78
CA VAL A 20 -6.42 -29.57 6.28
C VAL A 20 -7.62 -29.57 7.23
N ASP A 21 -7.44 -29.11 8.47
CA ASP A 21 -8.50 -28.98 9.47
C ASP A 21 -9.55 -27.92 9.05
N PRO A 22 -10.81 -28.31 8.78
CA PRO A 22 -11.84 -27.38 8.30
C PRO A 22 -12.12 -26.22 9.26
N TRP A 23 -11.97 -26.46 10.56
CA TRP A 23 -12.20 -25.46 11.60
C TRP A 23 -11.11 -24.39 11.65
N PHE A 24 -9.84 -24.79 11.45
CA PHE A 24 -8.73 -23.86 11.40
C PHE A 24 -8.84 -22.97 10.16
N LEU A 25 -9.11 -23.56 9.00
CA LEU A 25 -9.36 -22.82 7.76
C LEU A 25 -10.53 -21.85 7.91
N ALA A 26 -11.66 -22.28 8.50
CA ALA A 26 -12.81 -21.41 8.74
C ALA A 26 -12.43 -20.20 9.62
N SER A 27 -11.67 -20.42 10.70
CA SER A 27 -11.23 -19.34 11.58
C SER A 27 -10.24 -18.37 10.91
N LEU A 28 -9.35 -18.88 10.06
CA LEU A 28 -8.40 -18.09 9.28
C LEU A 28 -9.11 -17.25 8.21
N THR A 29 -10.01 -17.88 7.45
CA THR A 29 -10.84 -17.20 6.45
C THR A 29 -11.68 -16.09 7.08
N LEU A 30 -12.30 -16.35 8.23
CA LEU A 30 -13.08 -15.35 8.96
C LEU A 30 -12.21 -14.17 9.45
N SER A 31 -11.00 -14.45 9.93
CA SER A 31 -10.05 -13.44 10.39
C SER A 31 -9.54 -12.56 9.24
N LEU A 32 -9.24 -13.17 8.09
CA LEU A 32 -8.81 -12.46 6.88
C LEU A 32 -9.94 -11.61 6.28
N LEU A 33 -11.18 -12.12 6.27
CA LEU A 33 -12.36 -11.39 5.81
C LEU A 33 -12.63 -10.15 6.67
N THR A 34 -12.65 -10.31 8.00
CA THR A 34 -12.93 -9.20 8.92
C THR A 34 -11.81 -8.16 8.86
N THR A 35 -10.55 -8.59 8.88
CA THR A 35 -9.39 -7.68 8.78
C THR A 35 -9.35 -6.98 7.43
N GLY A 36 -9.56 -7.70 6.33
CA GLY A 36 -9.60 -7.15 4.97
C GLY A 36 -10.76 -6.17 4.76
N ALA A 37 -11.93 -6.45 5.35
CA ALA A 37 -13.08 -5.55 5.32
C ALA A 37 -12.81 -4.25 6.08
N VAL A 38 -12.32 -4.34 7.32
CA VAL A 38 -11.99 -3.16 8.13
C VAL A 38 -10.88 -2.35 7.47
N ALA A 39 -9.80 -3.00 7.04
CA ALA A 39 -8.70 -2.34 6.34
C ALA A 39 -9.14 -1.71 5.02
N GLY A 40 -9.98 -2.38 4.23
CA GLY A 40 -10.52 -1.88 2.97
C GLY A 40 -11.46 -0.69 3.15
N VAL A 41 -12.32 -0.73 4.17
CA VAL A 41 -13.20 0.39 4.53
C VAL A 41 -12.38 1.58 5.01
N LEU A 42 -11.41 1.38 5.91
CA LEU A 42 -10.53 2.45 6.37
C LEU A 42 -9.70 3.04 5.22
N ALA A 43 -9.13 2.19 4.34
CA ALA A 43 -8.40 2.66 3.17
C ALA A 43 -9.29 3.42 2.17
N GLY A 44 -10.55 3.00 2.01
CA GLY A 44 -11.53 3.67 1.18
C GLY A 44 -12.00 5.01 1.76
N LEU A 45 -12.25 5.07 3.08
CA LEU A 45 -12.66 6.28 3.79
C LEU A 45 -11.54 7.31 3.91
N LEU A 46 -10.30 6.87 4.09
CA LEU A 46 -9.13 7.76 4.10
C LEU A 46 -8.78 8.28 2.69
N GLY A 47 -9.44 7.77 1.64
CA GLY A 47 -9.28 8.28 0.27
C GLY A 47 -7.90 8.05 -0.35
N VAL A 48 -7.02 7.27 0.31
CA VAL A 48 -5.62 7.12 -0.12
C VAL A 48 -5.48 6.18 -1.34
N GLY A 49 -6.54 5.44 -1.68
CA GLY A 49 -6.44 4.33 -2.63
C GLY A 49 -5.57 3.21 -2.04
N GLY A 50 -5.75 1.98 -2.48
CA GLY A 50 -5.04 0.81 -1.89
C GLY A 50 -3.51 0.85 -1.92
N GLY A 51 -2.87 1.93 -2.40
CA GLY A 51 -1.43 2.10 -2.54
C GLY A 51 -0.63 1.93 -1.25
N ILE A 52 -1.15 2.37 -0.09
CA ILE A 52 -0.49 2.12 1.21
C ILE A 52 -0.30 0.62 1.46
N VAL A 53 -1.21 -0.22 0.96
CA VAL A 53 -1.17 -1.68 1.13
C VAL A 53 -0.46 -2.36 -0.04
N ILE A 54 -0.69 -1.90 -1.27
CA ILE A 54 -0.14 -2.50 -2.50
C ILE A 54 1.40 -2.40 -2.52
N VAL A 55 1.98 -1.26 -2.13
CA VAL A 55 3.44 -1.08 -2.14
C VAL A 55 4.18 -2.09 -1.23
N PRO A 56 3.87 -2.22 0.08
CA PRO A 56 4.54 -3.19 0.94
C PRO A 56 4.26 -4.64 0.54
N MET A 57 3.06 -4.95 0.01
CA MET A 57 2.78 -6.28 -0.54
C MET A 57 3.65 -6.59 -1.75
N LEU A 58 3.76 -5.68 -2.71
CA LEU A 58 4.62 -5.84 -3.88
C LEU A 58 6.10 -5.92 -3.49
N PHE A 59 6.54 -5.12 -2.52
CA PHE A 59 7.90 -5.20 -1.99
C PHE A 59 8.19 -6.58 -1.39
N HIS A 60 7.28 -7.13 -0.59
CA HIS A 60 7.44 -8.46 -0.02
C HIS A 60 7.43 -9.55 -1.11
N LEU A 61 6.52 -9.43 -2.08
CA LEU A 61 6.47 -10.33 -3.24
C LEU A 61 7.79 -10.31 -4.03
N PHE A 62 8.32 -9.13 -4.32
CA PHE A 62 9.59 -8.97 -5.03
C PHE A 62 10.79 -9.46 -4.20
N THR A 63 10.69 -9.43 -2.87
CA THR A 63 11.67 -10.04 -1.98
C THR A 63 11.64 -11.57 -2.12
N LEU A 64 10.45 -12.17 -2.12
CA LEU A 64 10.28 -13.62 -2.30
C LEU A 64 10.72 -14.11 -3.69
N LEU A 65 10.63 -13.25 -4.70
CA LEU A 65 11.12 -13.52 -6.06
C LEU A 65 12.64 -13.34 -6.21
N GLY A 66 13.36 -12.97 -5.14
CA GLY A 66 14.82 -12.83 -5.15
C GLY A 66 15.32 -11.60 -5.91
N LEU A 67 14.50 -10.56 -6.08
CA LEU A 67 14.93 -9.33 -6.74
C LEU A 67 15.93 -8.56 -5.89
N GLU A 68 16.93 -7.99 -6.56
CA GLU A 68 17.99 -7.20 -5.93
C GLU A 68 17.41 -6.01 -5.13
N GLU A 69 17.98 -5.75 -3.95
CA GLU A 69 17.48 -4.72 -3.03
C GLU A 69 17.44 -3.32 -3.69
N SER A 70 18.40 -3.05 -4.57
CA SER A 70 18.56 -1.78 -5.28
C SER A 70 17.37 -1.44 -6.19
N VAL A 71 16.72 -2.44 -6.79
CA VAL A 71 15.60 -2.27 -7.73
C VAL A 71 14.25 -2.59 -7.11
N ARG A 72 14.22 -3.27 -5.98
CA ARG A 72 12.99 -3.79 -5.36
C ARG A 72 12.00 -2.68 -4.99
N MET A 73 12.47 -1.65 -4.29
CA MET A 73 11.62 -0.56 -3.83
C MET A 73 11.13 0.33 -5.01
N PRO A 74 11.99 0.76 -5.95
CA PRO A 74 11.54 1.48 -7.15
C PRO A 74 10.49 0.71 -7.97
N LEU A 75 10.69 -0.61 -8.14
CA LEU A 75 9.72 -1.45 -8.85
C LEU A 75 8.39 -1.55 -8.10
N ALA A 76 8.40 -1.78 -6.79
CA ALA A 76 7.16 -1.89 -6.01
C ALA A 76 6.32 -0.61 -6.07
N VAL A 77 6.96 0.55 -5.92
CA VAL A 77 6.31 1.86 -6.04
C VAL A 77 5.81 2.10 -7.47
N GLY A 78 6.66 1.84 -8.47
CA GLY A 78 6.33 2.03 -9.88
C GLY A 78 5.15 1.18 -10.35
N THR A 79 5.16 -0.12 -10.02
CA THR A 79 4.07 -1.05 -10.34
C THR A 79 2.78 -0.65 -9.64
N SER A 80 2.83 -0.26 -8.36
CA SER A 80 1.66 0.24 -7.65
C SER A 80 1.05 1.46 -8.36
N LEU A 81 1.87 2.46 -8.70
CA LEU A 81 1.41 3.65 -9.43
C LEU A 81 0.81 3.29 -10.80
N ALA A 82 1.43 2.37 -11.53
CA ALA A 82 0.92 1.88 -12.82
C ALA A 82 -0.48 1.26 -12.70
N THR A 83 -0.82 0.63 -11.56
CA THR A 83 -2.17 0.11 -11.30
C THR A 83 -3.16 1.18 -10.82
N ILE A 84 -2.70 2.16 -10.04
CA ILE A 84 -3.54 3.20 -9.43
C ILE A 84 -4.01 4.23 -10.48
N ILE A 85 -3.12 4.64 -11.40
CA ILE A 85 -3.45 5.65 -12.42
C ILE A 85 -4.69 5.28 -13.27
N PRO A 86 -4.75 4.10 -13.92
CA PRO A 86 -5.90 3.74 -14.76
C PRO A 86 -7.16 3.52 -13.93
N THR A 87 -7.06 2.90 -12.76
CA THR A 87 -8.21 2.64 -11.88
C THR A 87 -8.80 3.96 -11.35
N ALA A 88 -7.96 4.89 -10.92
CA ALA A 88 -8.37 6.23 -10.49
C ALA A 88 -9.03 7.01 -11.64
N LEU A 89 -8.49 6.93 -12.86
CA LEU A 89 -9.07 7.61 -14.02
C LEU A 89 -10.46 7.06 -14.37
N ILE A 90 -10.63 5.73 -14.33
CA ILE A 90 -11.93 5.09 -14.56
C ILE A 90 -12.93 5.48 -13.46
N ALA A 91 -12.51 5.44 -12.20
CA ALA A 91 -13.34 5.83 -11.06
C ALA A 91 -13.77 7.29 -11.12
N ALA A 92 -12.85 8.20 -11.47
CA ALA A 92 -13.10 9.62 -11.64
C ALA A 92 -14.09 9.88 -12.79
N ARG A 93 -13.90 9.22 -13.95
CA ARG A 93 -14.84 9.29 -15.08
C ARG A 93 -16.23 8.77 -14.72
N ALA A 94 -16.30 7.67 -13.97
CA ALA A 94 -17.56 7.11 -13.51
C ALA A 94 -18.31 8.06 -12.56
N HIS A 95 -17.61 8.73 -11.64
CA HIS A 95 -18.19 9.75 -10.76
C HIS A 95 -18.61 11.00 -11.54
N HIS A 96 -17.81 11.45 -12.50
CA HIS A 96 -18.15 12.58 -13.36
C HIS A 96 -19.44 12.32 -14.16
N ARG A 97 -19.62 11.10 -14.69
CA ARG A 97 -20.85 10.70 -15.38
C ARG A 97 -22.08 10.63 -14.46
N ARG A 98 -21.90 10.45 -13.15
CA ARG A 98 -22.98 10.42 -12.16
C ARG A 98 -23.36 11.81 -11.64
N GLY A 99 -22.77 12.89 -12.18
CA GLY A 99 -23.06 14.26 -11.76
C GLY A 99 -22.60 14.60 -10.34
N SER A 100 -21.79 13.74 -9.72
CA SER A 100 -21.34 13.85 -8.32
C SER A 100 -19.97 14.57 -8.19
N VAL A 101 -19.44 15.08 -9.29
CA VAL A 101 -18.18 15.84 -9.29
C VAL A 101 -18.49 17.33 -9.34
N ASP A 102 -18.23 18.00 -8.23
CA ASP A 102 -18.22 19.46 -8.18
C ASP A 102 -16.98 19.98 -8.91
N THR A 103 -17.17 20.36 -10.17
CA THR A 103 -16.11 20.87 -11.03
C THR A 103 -15.63 22.26 -10.61
N ALA A 104 -16.43 23.02 -9.86
CA ALA A 104 -16.02 24.30 -9.29
C ALA A 104 -15.03 24.07 -8.13
N LEU A 105 -15.35 23.13 -7.24
CA LEU A 105 -14.46 22.70 -6.17
C LEU A 105 -13.15 22.13 -6.73
N LEU A 106 -13.23 21.26 -7.73
CA LEU A 106 -12.05 20.67 -8.37
C LEU A 106 -11.14 21.73 -8.99
N ARG A 107 -11.71 22.76 -9.63
CA ARG A 107 -10.96 23.85 -10.25
C ARG A 107 -10.32 24.79 -9.22
N GLN A 108 -10.96 24.98 -8.07
CA GLN A 108 -10.44 25.82 -6.99
C GLN A 108 -9.36 25.11 -6.17
N TRP A 109 -9.54 23.83 -5.85
CA TRP A 109 -8.63 23.04 -5.01
C TRP A 109 -7.54 22.29 -5.78
N GLY A 110 -7.78 21.96 -7.05
CA GLY A 110 -6.82 21.24 -7.90
C GLY A 110 -5.42 21.88 -7.95
N PRO A 111 -5.29 23.21 -8.14
CA PRO A 111 -4.00 23.89 -8.13
C PRO A 111 -3.27 23.76 -6.78
N TRP A 112 -4.00 23.84 -5.66
CA TRP A 112 -3.42 23.70 -4.32
C TRP A 112 -2.95 22.27 -4.05
N VAL A 113 -3.71 21.26 -4.52
CA VAL A 113 -3.30 19.85 -4.44
C VAL A 113 -2.03 19.62 -5.25
N LEU A 114 -1.98 20.12 -6.49
CA LEU A 114 -0.79 20.05 -7.35
C LEU A 114 0.42 20.72 -6.70
N ALA A 115 0.24 21.93 -6.17
CA ALA A 115 1.30 22.67 -5.48
C ALA A 115 1.79 21.90 -4.23
N GLY A 116 0.88 21.34 -3.43
CA GLY A 116 1.20 20.54 -2.27
C GLY A 116 1.98 19.27 -2.61
N VAL A 117 1.60 18.55 -3.68
CA VAL A 117 2.33 17.37 -4.17
C VAL A 117 3.71 17.76 -4.66
N MET A 118 3.83 18.83 -5.45
CA MET A 118 5.13 19.33 -5.94
C MET A 118 6.04 19.73 -4.78
N ALA A 119 5.53 20.52 -3.83
CA ALA A 119 6.28 20.92 -2.64
C ALA A 119 6.70 19.71 -1.80
N GLY A 120 5.79 18.77 -1.56
CA GLY A 120 6.09 17.52 -0.84
C GLY A 120 7.15 16.68 -1.53
N THR A 121 7.10 16.56 -2.86
CA THR A 121 8.07 15.80 -3.66
C THR A 121 9.44 16.48 -3.62
N VAL A 122 9.49 17.80 -3.74
CA VAL A 122 10.74 18.59 -3.63
C VAL A 122 11.31 18.49 -2.22
N LEU A 123 10.49 18.53 -1.17
CA LEU A 123 10.95 18.33 0.20
C LEU A 123 11.46 16.90 0.43
N ALA A 124 10.78 15.89 -0.10
CA ALA A 124 11.17 14.49 0.03
C ALA A 124 12.48 14.17 -0.73
N THR A 125 12.68 14.79 -1.90
CA THR A 125 13.88 14.59 -2.73
C THR A 125 15.04 15.50 -2.33
N GLY A 126 14.74 16.72 -1.86
CA GLY A 126 15.69 17.72 -1.39
C GLY A 126 16.20 17.46 0.03
N SER A 127 15.47 16.70 0.84
CA SER A 127 15.95 16.21 2.15
C SER A 127 16.92 15.05 1.93
N GLY A 128 18.13 15.38 1.49
CA GLY A 128 19.26 14.46 1.49
C GLY A 128 19.49 13.88 2.89
N ARG A 129 19.41 12.55 2.98
CA ARG A 129 19.98 11.65 4.00
C ARG A 129 20.70 12.33 5.19
N GLY A 130 20.25 12.04 6.41
CA GLY A 130 21.15 11.93 7.57
C GLY A 130 20.76 12.77 8.80
N PRO A 131 20.88 14.10 8.79
CA PRO A 131 20.99 14.84 10.07
C PRO A 131 19.66 14.98 10.81
N LEU A 132 18.57 15.32 10.12
CA LEU A 132 17.32 15.73 10.78
C LEU A 132 16.56 14.54 11.38
N LEU A 133 16.52 13.40 10.67
CA LEU A 133 15.97 12.14 11.19
C LEU A 133 16.86 11.54 12.29
N THR A 134 18.19 11.64 12.16
CA THR A 134 19.09 11.16 13.23
C THR A 134 18.97 12.02 14.48
N VAL A 135 18.83 13.35 14.37
CA VAL A 135 18.63 14.22 15.55
C VAL A 135 17.29 13.96 16.23
N LEU A 136 16.21 13.74 15.46
CA LEU A 136 14.89 13.45 16.03
C LEU A 136 14.79 12.08 16.70
N PHE A 137 15.44 11.05 16.14
CA PHE A 137 15.38 9.67 16.67
C PHE A 137 16.54 9.31 17.62
N ALA A 138 17.66 10.04 17.61
CA ALA A 138 18.75 9.85 18.57
C ALA A 138 18.58 10.63 19.88
N THR A 139 17.62 11.57 19.93
CA THR A 139 17.32 12.37 21.13
C THR A 139 16.11 11.80 21.90
N GLY A 140 15.50 10.69 21.45
CA GLY A 140 14.31 10.07 22.04
C GLY A 140 14.56 8.67 22.59
#